data_AF-A0A7V0SG65-F1
#
_entry.id   AF-A0A7V0SG65-F1
#
_cell.length_a   1.000
_cell.length_b   1.000
_cell.length_c   1.000
_cell.angle_alpha   90.00
_cell.angle_beta   90.00
_cell.angle_gamma   90.00
#
_symmetry.space_group_name_H-M   'P 1'
#
loop_
_entity.id
_entity.type
_entity.pdbx_description
1 polymer ?
#
loop_
_entity_poly.entity_id
_entity_poly.type
_entity_poly.pdbx_seq_one_letter_code
_entity_poly.pdbx_strand_id
1 'polypeptide(L)'
;MEMTHHVFYLPTRAVRTRRWKYVRNYSTIAKGLDQNNHMDWAHRLCELSNQPWKKPRVHEELYNITKDPDEQRNLAGNPAFAKELASLRELLDRHMKETGDPYLGKPFTDDYDPSIYIKQQPGLKYK
;
A
#
# COMPACT_ATOMS: atom_id res chain seq x y z
N MET A 1 5.54 11.40 1.20
CA MET A 1 5.36 10.67 -0.07
C MET A 1 3.88 10.61 -0.36
N GLU A 2 3.50 11.05 -1.54
CA GLU A 2 2.12 10.97 -2.04
C GLU A 2 2.17 10.19 -3.34
N MET A 3 1.48 9.06 -3.38
CA MET A 3 1.39 8.21 -4.58
C MET A 3 -0.08 7.88 -4.80
N THR A 4 -0.67 8.30 -5.90
CA THR A 4 -2.06 7.95 -6.23
C THR A 4 -2.11 6.77 -7.19
N HIS A 5 -1.15 6.70 -8.10
CA HIS A 5 -1.02 5.63 -9.07
C HIS A 5 0.38 5.03 -9.00
N HIS A 6 0.45 3.73 -9.19
CA HIS A 6 1.66 3.07 -9.66
C HIS A 6 1.38 2.51 -11.05
N VAL A 7 1.21 1.19 -11.20
CA VAL A 7 0.62 0.57 -12.40
C VAL A 7 -0.91 0.65 -12.34
N PHE A 8 -1.46 0.55 -11.13
CA PHE A 8 -2.89 0.66 -10.84
C PHE A 8 -3.17 1.87 -9.94
N TYR A 9 -4.46 2.13 -9.74
CA TYR A 9 -4.94 3.07 -8.75
C TYR A 9 -4.66 2.54 -7.34
N LEU A 10 -3.54 3.00 -6.75
CA LEU A 10 -2.97 2.49 -5.51
C LEU A 10 -2.66 3.64 -4.54
N PRO A 11 -3.69 4.36 -4.07
CA PRO A 11 -3.46 5.57 -3.33
C PRO A 11 -2.81 5.24 -1.99
N THR A 12 -1.67 5.86 -1.76
CA THR A 12 -0.79 5.64 -0.61
C THR A 12 -0.24 6.98 -0.19
N ARG A 13 -0.24 7.22 1.12
CA ARG A 13 0.29 8.43 1.75
C ARG A 13 1.25 8.02 2.84
N ALA A 14 2.39 8.68 2.91
CA ALA A 14 3.38 8.35 3.91
C ALA A 14 4.13 9.58 4.41
N VAL A 15 4.42 9.57 5.70
CA VAL A 15 5.31 10.53 6.35
C VAL A 15 6.44 9.78 7.04
N ARG A 16 7.61 10.42 7.05
CA ARG A 16 8.80 9.87 7.68
C ARG A 16 9.48 10.95 8.51
N THR A 17 9.89 10.55 9.71
CA THR A 17 10.79 11.29 10.58
C THR A 17 12.14 10.60 10.61
N ARG A 18 13.08 11.11 11.41
CA ARG A 18 14.39 10.46 11.58
C ARG A 18 14.29 9.05 12.16
N ARG A 19 13.26 8.77 12.97
CA ARG A 19 13.09 7.48 13.68
C ARG A 19 11.96 6.62 13.16
N TRP A 20 10.89 7.24 12.64
CA TRP A 20 9.65 6.56 12.34
C TRP A 20 9.21 6.78 10.92
N LYS A 21 8.59 5.78 10.32
CA LYS A 21 7.84 5.89 9.07
C LYS A 21 6.41 5.44 9.33
N TYR A 22 5.46 6.22 8.83
CA TYR A 22 4.06 5.87 8.82
C TYR A 22 3.56 5.86 7.38
N VAL A 23 2.82 4.83 7.02
CA VAL A 23 2.18 4.66 5.71
C VAL A 23 0.70 4.41 5.94
N ARG A 24 -0.13 5.11 5.17
CA ARG A 24 -1.57 4.94 5.08
C ARG A 24 -1.91 4.54 3.65
N ASN A 25 -2.42 3.33 3.50
CA ASN A 25 -2.83 2.77 2.21
C ASN A 25 -4.35 2.94 2.07
N TYR A 26 -4.86 3.21 0.87
CA TYR A 26 -6.29 3.43 0.65
C TYR A 26 -6.95 2.38 -0.25
N SER A 27 -6.21 1.36 -0.69
CA SER A 27 -6.69 0.36 -1.62
C SER A 27 -6.48 -1.06 -1.10
N THR A 28 -7.44 -1.92 -1.41
CA THR A 28 -7.45 -3.38 -1.19
C THR A 28 -6.78 -4.16 -2.31
N ILE A 29 -6.22 -3.50 -3.33
CA ILE A 29 -5.49 -4.18 -4.39
C ILE A 29 -4.31 -4.98 -3.81
N ALA A 30 -4.19 -6.24 -4.24
CA ALA A 30 -3.08 -7.11 -3.89
C ALA A 30 -1.74 -6.50 -4.31
N LYS A 31 -0.70 -6.73 -3.51
CA LYS A 31 0.64 -6.16 -3.74
C LYS A 31 1.33 -6.68 -5.02
N GLY A 32 0.90 -7.83 -5.52
CA GLY A 32 1.65 -8.65 -6.48
C GLY A 32 1.05 -8.73 -7.88
N LEU A 33 1.84 -9.35 -8.75
CA LEU A 33 1.60 -9.56 -10.19
C LEU A 33 1.72 -8.30 -11.05
N ASP A 34 1.06 -7.19 -10.68
CA ASP A 34 1.08 -5.92 -11.45
C ASP A 34 0.98 -6.15 -12.97
N GLN A 35 1.78 -5.42 -13.75
CA GLN A 35 1.91 -5.58 -15.20
C GLN A 35 2.38 -6.98 -15.64
N ASN A 36 2.92 -7.79 -14.73
CA ASN A 36 3.42 -9.14 -14.98
C ASN A 36 2.37 -10.24 -14.73
N ASN A 37 1.09 -9.91 -14.51
CA ASN A 37 0.04 -10.92 -14.31
C ASN A 37 -0.06 -11.96 -15.45
N HIS A 38 0.37 -11.59 -16.67
CA HIS A 38 0.40 -12.51 -17.82
C HIS A 38 1.58 -13.49 -17.81
N MET A 39 2.54 -13.34 -16.90
CA MET A 39 3.78 -14.11 -16.85
C MET A 39 3.73 -15.20 -15.78
N ASP A 40 3.97 -16.46 -16.18
CA ASP A 40 3.93 -17.61 -15.26
C ASP A 40 4.96 -17.50 -14.12
N TRP A 41 6.12 -16.89 -14.37
CA TRP A 41 7.13 -16.69 -13.33
C TRP A 41 6.65 -15.76 -12.20
N ALA A 42 5.79 -14.78 -12.50
CA ALA A 42 5.27 -13.85 -11.51
C ALA A 42 4.28 -14.54 -10.57
N HIS A 43 3.46 -15.45 -11.10
CA HIS A 43 2.56 -16.30 -10.31
C HIS A 43 3.32 -17.21 -9.36
N ARG A 44 4.37 -17.91 -9.86
CA ARG A 44 5.20 -18.77 -9.00
C ARG A 44 5.87 -18.01 -7.86
N LEU A 45 6.32 -16.79 -8.13
CA LEU A 45 6.95 -15.94 -7.12
C LEU A 45 5.95 -15.54 -6.02
N CYS A 46 4.72 -15.18 -6.41
CA CYS A 46 3.63 -14.86 -5.48
C CYS A 46 3.09 -16.06 -4.69
N GLU A 47 3.50 -17.30 -5.01
CA GLU A 47 3.13 -18.52 -4.29
C GLU A 47 4.14 -18.92 -3.21
N LEU A 48 5.30 -18.26 -3.16
CA LEU A 48 6.26 -18.49 -2.09
C LEU A 48 5.66 -18.09 -0.74
N SER A 49 5.79 -18.98 0.26
CA SER A 49 5.17 -18.81 1.57
C SER A 49 5.66 -17.59 2.35
N ASN A 50 6.85 -17.07 2.03
CA ASN A 50 7.43 -15.88 2.62
C ASN A 50 7.04 -14.57 1.89
N GLN A 51 6.22 -14.63 0.84
CA GLN A 51 5.84 -13.48 0.04
C GLN A 51 4.32 -13.31 0.02
N PRO A 52 3.76 -12.44 0.88
CA PRO A 52 2.32 -12.19 0.93
C PRO A 52 1.84 -11.27 -0.21
N TRP A 53 2.34 -11.49 -1.43
CA TRP A 53 2.11 -10.60 -2.57
C TRP A 53 0.72 -10.75 -3.18
N LYS A 54 0.06 -11.90 -3.00
CA LYS A 54 -1.35 -12.08 -3.34
C LYS A 54 -2.32 -11.44 -2.33
N LYS A 55 -1.81 -10.80 -1.26
CA LYS A 55 -2.64 -10.13 -0.24
C LYS A 55 -2.64 -8.61 -0.42
N PRO A 56 -3.74 -7.93 -0.07
CA PRO A 56 -3.79 -6.47 -0.01
C PRO A 56 -2.73 -5.86 0.90
N ARG A 57 -2.43 -4.58 0.71
CA ARG A 57 -1.75 -3.80 1.76
C ARG A 57 -2.69 -3.65 2.95
N VAL A 58 -2.12 -3.69 4.15
CA VAL A 58 -2.90 -3.35 5.36
C VAL A 58 -3.14 -1.84 5.39
N HIS A 59 -4.23 -1.41 6.02
CA HIS A 59 -4.63 0.01 5.99
C HIS A 59 -3.54 0.95 6.50
N GLU A 60 -2.87 0.55 7.58
CA GLU A 60 -1.88 1.36 8.25
C GLU A 60 -0.64 0.56 8.59
N GLU A 61 0.51 1.20 8.37
CA GLU A 61 1.80 0.64 8.65
C GLU A 61 2.65 1.63 9.45
N LEU A 62 3.26 1.15 10.53
CA LEU A 62 4.15 1.94 11.38
C LEU A 62 5.46 1.18 11.57
N TYR A 63 6.57 1.82 11.23
CA TYR A 63 7.90 1.23 11.32
C TYR A 63 8.86 2.11 12.12
N ASN A 64 9.61 1.49 13.03
CA ASN A 64 10.74 2.13 13.69
C ASN A 64 12.00 1.92 12.84
N ILE A 65 12.26 2.84 11.91
CA ILE A 65 13.35 2.70 10.94
C ILE A 65 14.74 2.62 11.58
N THR A 66 14.92 3.16 12.80
CA THR A 66 16.20 3.04 13.50
C THR A 66 16.46 1.64 14.06
N LYS A 67 15.41 0.85 14.30
CA LYS A 67 15.51 -0.52 14.84
C LYS A 67 15.19 -1.59 13.80
N ASP A 68 14.44 -1.23 12.77
CA ASP A 68 13.95 -2.08 11.70
C ASP A 68 14.11 -1.32 10.37
N PRO A 69 15.35 -1.21 9.86
CA PRO A 69 15.63 -0.45 8.65
C PRO A 69 14.98 -1.05 7.40
N ASP A 70 14.67 -2.35 7.43
CA ASP A 70 14.07 -3.11 6.33
C ASP A 70 12.53 -3.16 6.42
N GLU A 71 11.92 -2.48 7.39
CA GLU A 71 10.47 -2.32 7.51
C GLU A 71 9.72 -3.67 7.58
N GLN A 72 10.31 -4.67 8.25
CA GLN A 72 9.75 -6.02 8.31
C GLN A 72 8.64 -6.16 9.35
N ARG A 73 8.64 -5.31 10.38
CA ARG A 73 7.71 -5.41 11.52
C ARG A 73 6.79 -4.20 11.59
N ASN A 74 5.57 -4.38 11.08
CA ASN A 74 4.52 -3.38 11.25
C ASN A 74 4.07 -3.30 12.72
N LEU A 75 4.17 -2.11 13.31
CA LEU A 75 3.83 -1.80 14.69
C LEU A 75 2.47 -1.10 14.85
N ALA A 76 1.74 -0.84 13.77
CA ALA A 76 0.49 -0.06 13.81
C ALA A 76 -0.60 -0.69 14.70
N GLY A 77 -0.64 -2.03 14.77
CA GLY A 77 -1.59 -2.76 15.63
C GLY A 77 -1.12 -2.95 17.08
N ASN A 78 0.07 -2.48 17.46
CA ASN A 78 0.63 -2.71 18.78
C ASN A 78 0.27 -1.54 19.73
N PRO A 79 -0.49 -1.78 20.81
CA PRO A 79 -0.90 -0.74 21.76
C PRO A 79 0.26 0.05 22.38
N ALA A 80 1.43 -0.57 22.53
CA ALA A 80 2.61 0.08 23.09
C ALA A 80 3.14 1.26 22.24
N PHE A 81 2.76 1.32 20.95
CA PHE A 81 3.16 2.37 20.01
C PHE A 81 1.99 3.24 19.54
N ALA A 82 0.85 3.18 20.24
CA ALA A 82 -0.35 3.94 19.86
C ALA A 82 -0.13 5.46 19.87
N LYS A 83 0.75 5.95 20.77
CA LYS A 83 1.10 7.38 20.85
C LYS A 83 1.88 7.83 19.62
N GLU A 84 2.90 7.07 19.21
CA GLU A 84 3.68 7.37 18.01
C GLU A 84 2.81 7.30 16.76
N LEU A 85 1.95 6.28 16.66
CA LEU A 85 0.99 6.16 15.57
C LEU A 85 0.09 7.39 15.45
N ALA A 86 -0.50 7.84 16.56
CA ALA A 86 -1.34 9.03 16.59
C ALA A 86 -0.58 10.29 16.15
N SER A 87 0.63 10.48 16.64
CA SER A 87 1.46 11.64 16.28
C SER A 87 1.80 11.67 14.78
N LEU A 88 2.11 10.52 14.18
CA LEU A 88 2.41 10.43 12.74
C LEU A 88 1.16 10.56 11.86
N ARG A 89 -0.01 10.09 12.34
CA ARG A 89 -1.31 10.34 11.69
C ARG A 89 -1.58 11.84 11.60
N GLU A 90 -1.47 12.55 12.71
CA GLU A 90 -1.67 14.01 12.75
C GLU A 90 -0.69 14.76 11.85
N LEU A 91 0.57 14.32 11.82
CA LEU A 91 1.58 14.91 10.94
C LEU A 91 1.22 14.71 9.46
N LEU A 92 0.74 13.52 9.11
CA LEU A 92 0.28 13.24 7.75
C LEU A 92 -0.97 14.05 7.39
N ASP A 93 -1.97 14.08 8.27
CA ASP A 93 -3.21 14.82 8.04
C ASP A 93 -2.98 16.31 7.87
N ARG A 94 -2.05 16.88 8.65
CA ARG A 94 -1.62 18.28 8.51
C ARG A 94 -1.02 18.53 7.13
N HIS A 95 -0.09 17.68 6.71
CA HIS A 95 0.54 17.81 5.39
C HIS A 95 -0.49 17.72 4.27
N MET A 96 -1.37 16.70 4.32
CA MET A 96 -2.45 16.52 3.36
C MET A 96 -3.41 17.71 3.31
N LYS A 97 -3.68 18.35 4.46
CA LYS A 97 -4.49 19.58 4.52
C LYS A 97 -3.77 20.76 3.88
N GLU A 98 -2.48 20.93 4.13
CA GLU A 98 -1.65 22.00 3.57
C GLU A 98 -1.51 21.88 2.05
N THR A 99 -1.44 20.66 1.51
CA THR A 99 -1.30 20.39 0.07
C THR A 99 -2.64 20.28 -0.67
N GLY A 100 -3.76 20.33 0.04
CA GLY A 100 -5.09 20.15 -0.56
C GLY A 100 -5.31 18.73 -1.10
N ASP A 101 -4.77 17.72 -0.42
CA ASP A 101 -4.80 16.34 -0.87
C ASP A 101 -6.24 15.80 -0.95
N PRO A 102 -6.66 15.25 -2.11
CA PRO A 102 -8.02 14.73 -2.29
C PRO A 102 -8.36 13.52 -1.42
N TYR A 103 -7.36 12.89 -0.78
CA TYR A 103 -7.53 11.75 0.13
C TYR A 103 -7.69 12.12 1.59
N LEU A 104 -7.63 13.41 1.94
CA LEU A 104 -7.83 13.84 3.31
C LEU A 104 -9.25 13.47 3.78
N GLY A 105 -9.35 12.72 4.88
CA GLY A 105 -10.62 12.27 5.42
C GLY A 105 -11.35 11.20 4.58
N LYS A 106 -10.75 10.70 3.50
CA LYS A 106 -11.32 9.56 2.76
C LYS A 106 -11.20 8.28 3.58
N PRO A 107 -12.24 7.42 3.59
CA PRO A 107 -12.14 6.10 4.20
C PRO A 107 -11.23 5.20 3.36
N PHE A 108 -10.83 4.08 3.95
CA PHE A 108 -10.29 2.97 3.17
C PHE A 108 -11.36 2.50 2.18
N THR A 109 -11.05 2.46 0.89
CA THR A 109 -11.99 2.05 -0.15
C THR A 109 -11.63 0.69 -0.70
N ASP A 110 -12.66 -0.11 -0.97
CA ASP A 110 -12.55 -1.36 -1.72
C ASP A 110 -12.71 -1.06 -3.21
N ASP A 111 -11.89 -0.13 -3.74
CA ASP A 111 -11.86 0.22 -5.17
C ASP A 111 -11.23 -0.91 -6.02
N TYR A 112 -11.20 -2.13 -5.48
CA TYR A 112 -10.73 -3.34 -6.12
C TYR A 112 -11.67 -3.70 -7.27
N ASP A 113 -11.22 -3.43 -8.49
CA ASP A 113 -11.86 -3.97 -9.69
C ASP A 113 -11.16 -5.28 -10.08
N PRO A 114 -11.76 -6.46 -9.81
CA PRO A 114 -11.18 -7.75 -10.20
C PRO A 114 -11.03 -7.92 -11.71
N SER A 115 -11.75 -7.15 -12.53
CA SER A 115 -11.73 -7.28 -13.99
C SER A 115 -10.35 -6.95 -14.59
N ILE A 116 -9.55 -6.13 -13.90
CA ILE A 116 -8.17 -5.82 -14.30
C ILE A 116 -7.22 -7.03 -14.15
N TYR A 117 -7.63 -8.06 -13.40
CA TYR A 117 -6.85 -9.29 -13.19
C TYR A 117 -7.28 -10.46 -14.08
N ILE A 118 -8.31 -10.28 -14.91
CA ILE A 118 -8.72 -11.31 -15.88
C ILE A 118 -7.62 -11.40 -16.94
N LYS A 119 -6.96 -12.56 -17.02
CA LYS A 119 -5.96 -12.88 -18.05
C LYS A 119 -6.63 -12.68 -19.41
N GLN A 120 -6.23 -11.66 -20.17
CA GLN A 120 -6.71 -11.52 -21.54
C GLN A 120 -6.29 -12.76 -22.31
N GLN A 121 -7.26 -13.45 -22.91
CA GLN A 121 -6.97 -14.60 -23.76
C GLN A 121 -6.10 -14.13 -24.93
N PRO A 122 -5.01 -14.83 -25.27
CA PRO A 122 -4.21 -14.48 -26.43
C PRO A 122 -5.08 -14.59 -27.69
N GLY A 123 -5.49 -13.45 -28.28
CA GLY A 123 -6.25 -13.44 -29.53
C GLY A 123 -7.19 -12.26 -29.80
N LEU A 124 -7.50 -11.40 -28.83
CA LEU A 124 -8.37 -10.23 -29.10
C LEU A 124 -7.56 -9.08 -29.73
N LYS A 125 -7.53 -9.06 -31.07
CA LYS A 125 -7.13 -7.90 -31.86
C LYS A 125 -8.14 -6.77 -31.65
N TYR A 126 -7.66 -5.58 -31.33
CA TYR A 126 -8.46 -4.36 -31.21
C TYR A 126 -9.21 -4.05 -32.52
N LYS A 127 -10.46 -3.57 -32.39
CA LYS A 127 -11.15 -2.79 -33.42
C LYS A 127 -10.95 -1.31 -33.14
#